data_AF-A0A5P3ASM0-F1
#
_entry.id   AF-A0A5P3ASM0-F1
#
_cell.length_a   1.000
_cell.length_b   1.000
_cell.length_c   1.000
_cell.angle_alpha   90.00
_cell.angle_beta   90.00
_cell.angle_gamma   90.00
#
_symmetry.space_group_name_H-M   'P 1'
#
loop_
_entity.id
_entity.type
_entity.pdbx_description
1 polymer ?
#
loop_
_entity_poly.entity_id
_entity_poly.type
_entity_poly.pdbx_seq_one_letter_code
_entity_poly.pdbx_strand_id
1 'polypeptide(L)'
;MSHYSIRKKVNGYVLIYMLGSIFPMLMLDSKFYFAYVKCFFVMLPLMWVYLSLRKSVSVSAYLSVFFKYSNIMIVLSVISLIMWILCSILQVIPMTSMFPYEWHPTQEFIPTYYGIYFETQTVGAIWRNTGIFNEGPMYNMVLCMALTIECFIRPIKSKVKICILIITIISTLTTTGQLFLLLLGGYFLYKRMSNKLRMFFLIIMPFCLYVFLLIVYTVMNNKIETGGEGSVNARNWDIQQCIEIGLEHPIMGIGMITEKKPHVLGREVGFSNSFFVVFMRGGIYVSVLYLGALLFIPFFYCQKYKDINWGGVMFCFFLIFCITMSFMKFFTFLFMAWGLSNIDMKRWNIYDCVSKY
;
A
#
# COMPACT_ATOMS: atom_id res chain seq x y z
N MET A 1 -9.28 34.26 -0.75
CA MET A 1 -9.25 33.60 0.58
C MET A 1 -7.83 33.71 1.13
N SER A 2 -7.59 34.38 2.26
CA SER A 2 -6.22 34.56 2.77
C SER A 2 -5.59 33.24 3.20
N HIS A 3 -4.32 33.02 2.87
CA HIS A 3 -3.54 31.82 3.29
C HIS A 3 -3.60 31.59 4.81
N TYR A 4 -3.82 32.66 5.58
CA TYR A 4 -3.92 32.63 7.04
C TYR A 4 -5.13 31.83 7.55
N SER A 5 -6.27 31.91 6.86
CA SER A 5 -7.51 31.22 7.28
C SER A 5 -7.43 29.70 7.10
N ILE A 6 -6.72 29.23 6.06
CA ILE A 6 -6.52 27.79 5.79
C ILE A 6 -5.62 27.17 6.88
N ARG A 7 -4.56 27.87 7.29
CA ARG A 7 -3.64 27.42 8.35
C ARG A 7 -4.36 27.24 9.69
N LYS A 8 -5.23 28.17 10.09
CA LYS A 8 -6.00 28.05 11.35
C LYS A 8 -6.91 26.81 11.38
N LYS A 9 -7.60 26.49 10.29
CA LYS A 9 -8.49 25.32 10.23
C LYS A 9 -7.73 23.99 10.26
N VAL A 10 -6.64 23.87 9.50
CA VAL A 10 -5.80 22.67 9.50
C VAL A 10 -5.21 22.42 10.88
N ASN A 11 -4.70 23.46 11.55
CA ASN A 11 -4.17 23.34 12.91
C ASN A 11 -5.24 22.84 13.90
N GLY A 12 -6.49 23.30 13.75
CA GLY A 12 -7.61 22.81 14.56
C GLY A 12 -7.87 21.31 14.37
N TYR A 13 -7.91 20.82 13.12
CA TYR A 13 -8.09 19.38 12.85
C TYR A 13 -6.93 18.54 13.38
N VAL A 14 -5.69 19.01 13.22
CA VAL A 14 -4.50 18.33 13.75
C VAL A 14 -4.55 18.29 15.29
N LEU A 15 -4.99 19.37 15.95
CA LEU A 15 -5.17 19.39 17.39
C LEU A 15 -6.22 18.38 17.87
N ILE A 16 -7.39 18.34 17.22
CA ILE A 16 -8.44 17.36 17.51
C ILE A 16 -7.91 15.93 17.35
N TYR A 17 -7.16 15.68 16.27
CA TYR A 17 -6.51 14.39 16.04
C TYR A 17 -5.49 14.02 17.14
N MET A 18 -4.64 14.96 17.56
CA MET A 18 -3.66 14.72 18.62
C MET A 18 -4.34 14.41 19.95
N LEU A 19 -5.40 15.15 20.31
CA LEU A 19 -6.21 14.85 21.48
C LEU A 19 -6.86 13.46 21.39
N GLY A 20 -7.41 13.11 20.23
CA GLY A 20 -7.96 11.77 19.98
C GLY A 20 -6.91 10.65 20.07
N SER A 21 -5.66 10.93 19.69
CA SER A 21 -4.57 9.96 19.74
C SER A 21 -4.10 9.65 21.16
N ILE A 22 -4.53 10.41 22.17
CA ILE A 22 -4.26 10.08 23.57
C ILE A 22 -5.00 8.80 23.97
N PHE A 23 -6.24 8.59 23.52
CA PHE A 23 -7.05 7.45 23.96
C PHE A 23 -6.42 6.10 23.64
N PRO A 24 -5.96 5.80 22.40
CA PRO A 24 -5.32 4.52 22.12
C PRO A 24 -3.94 4.39 22.77
N MET A 25 -3.29 5.51 23.11
CA MET A 25 -2.02 5.49 23.86
C MET A 25 -2.23 5.01 25.30
N LEU A 26 -3.34 5.38 25.95
CA LEU A 26 -3.66 4.96 27.32
C LEU A 26 -3.86 3.44 27.45
N MET A 27 -4.15 2.75 26.35
CA MET A 27 -4.30 1.29 26.31
C MET A 27 -2.97 0.54 26.18
N LEU A 28 -1.85 1.26 26.06
CA LEU A 28 -0.52 0.65 25.87
C LEU A 28 0.25 0.58 27.17
N ASP A 29 1.13 -0.41 27.27
CA ASP A 29 2.19 -0.40 28.27
C ASP A 29 3.14 0.79 28.04
N SER A 30 3.64 1.35 29.14
CA SER A 30 4.54 2.52 29.14
C SER A 30 5.78 2.35 28.24
N LYS A 31 6.30 1.12 28.12
CA LYS A 31 7.42 0.78 27.23
C LYS A 31 7.15 1.03 25.74
N PHE A 32 5.88 1.02 25.32
CA PHE A 32 5.48 1.27 23.92
C PHE A 32 5.12 2.72 23.62
N TYR A 33 5.10 3.59 24.64
CA TYR A 33 4.73 5.01 24.46
C TYR A 33 5.64 5.71 23.46
N PHE A 34 6.95 5.46 23.52
CA PHE A 34 7.89 6.08 22.59
C PHE A 34 7.59 5.72 21.13
N ALA A 35 7.37 4.43 20.84
CA ALA A 35 7.05 3.96 19.50
C ALA A 35 5.69 4.48 19.01
N TYR A 36 4.70 4.58 19.90
CA TYR A 36 3.39 5.12 19.57
C TYR A 36 3.45 6.63 19.29
N VAL A 37 4.10 7.39 20.17
CA VAL A 37 4.31 8.84 20.03
C VAL A 37 5.03 9.15 18.72
N LYS A 38 6.09 8.40 18.39
CA LYS A 38 6.81 8.55 17.12
C LYS A 38 5.85 8.44 15.93
N CYS A 39 4.96 7.45 15.92
CA CYS A 39 4.05 7.20 14.81
C CYS A 39 2.89 8.18 14.73
N PHE A 40 2.14 8.33 15.83
CA PHE A 40 0.84 9.02 15.84
C PHE A 40 0.92 10.47 16.32
N PHE A 41 1.85 10.84 17.21
CA PHE A 41 1.98 12.23 17.66
C PHE A 41 3.00 13.03 16.83
N VAL A 42 3.98 12.36 16.24
CA VAL A 42 5.04 13.02 15.46
C VAL A 42 4.82 12.80 13.96
N MET A 43 4.94 11.57 13.46
CA MET A 43 5.05 11.33 12.02
C MET A 43 3.77 11.68 11.26
N LEU A 44 2.59 11.18 11.67
CA LEU A 44 1.35 11.45 10.95
C LEU A 44 0.96 12.95 10.97
N PRO A 45 0.98 13.66 12.12
CA PRO A 45 0.77 15.12 12.16
C PRO A 45 1.75 15.90 11.32
N LEU A 46 3.05 15.57 11.39
CA LEU A 46 4.08 16.27 10.64
C LEU A 46 3.85 16.12 9.13
N MET A 47 3.57 14.91 8.66
CA MET A 47 3.25 14.66 7.24
C MET A 47 1.97 15.38 6.81
N TRP A 48 0.94 15.38 7.66
CA TRP A 48 -0.31 16.08 7.37
C TRP A 48 -0.12 17.60 7.28
N VAL A 49 0.58 18.20 8.24
CA VAL A 49 0.90 19.64 8.22
C VAL A 49 1.77 19.96 7.01
N TYR A 50 2.81 19.17 6.74
CA TYR A 50 3.66 19.34 5.56
C TYR A 50 2.84 19.34 4.27
N LEU A 51 1.99 18.34 4.05
CA LEU A 51 1.15 18.25 2.85
C LEU A 51 0.16 19.42 2.78
N SER A 52 -0.52 19.78 3.87
CA SER A 52 -1.42 20.93 3.93
C SER A 52 -0.72 22.25 3.59
N LEU A 53 0.52 22.45 4.05
CA LEU A 53 1.33 23.62 3.72
C LEU A 53 1.71 23.62 2.24
N ARG A 54 2.21 22.50 1.70
CA ARG A 54 2.56 22.38 0.28
C ARG A 54 1.37 22.57 -0.64
N LYS A 55 0.18 22.08 -0.24
CA LYS A 55 -1.12 22.30 -0.92
C LYS A 55 -1.43 23.78 -1.06
N SER A 56 -1.15 24.56 0.00
CA SER A 56 -1.39 25.99 -0.01
C SER A 56 -0.44 26.76 -0.93
N VAL A 57 0.72 26.20 -1.30
CA VAL A 57 1.70 26.85 -2.19
C VAL A 57 1.32 26.64 -3.65
N SER A 58 1.25 25.38 -4.09
CA SER A 58 0.86 25.02 -5.46
C SER A 58 0.59 23.52 -5.57
N VAL A 59 -0.12 23.11 -6.63
CA VAL A 59 -0.39 21.68 -6.88
C VAL A 59 0.90 20.91 -7.17
N SER A 60 1.84 21.50 -7.92
CA SER A 60 3.17 20.90 -8.15
C SER A 60 3.94 20.70 -6.84
N ALA A 61 3.94 21.70 -5.95
CA ALA A 61 4.60 21.60 -4.65
C ALA A 61 3.97 20.50 -3.78
N TYR A 62 2.66 20.35 -3.83
CA TYR A 62 1.93 19.32 -3.10
C TYR A 62 2.22 17.90 -3.60
N LEU A 63 2.23 17.71 -4.93
CA LEU A 63 2.50 16.40 -5.54
C LEU A 63 3.98 16.04 -5.62
N SER A 64 4.87 17.00 -5.35
CA SER A 64 6.32 16.83 -5.51
C SER A 64 6.91 15.62 -4.77
N VAL A 65 6.40 15.29 -3.58
CA VAL A 65 6.89 14.11 -2.82
C VAL A 65 6.54 12.81 -3.54
N PHE A 66 5.35 12.70 -4.11
CA PHE A 66 4.89 11.54 -4.87
C PHE A 66 5.65 11.40 -6.19
N PHE A 67 5.98 12.52 -6.85
CA PHE A 67 6.81 12.51 -8.04
C PHE A 67 8.26 12.08 -7.77
N LYS A 68 8.83 12.53 -6.65
CA LYS A 68 10.16 12.10 -6.20
C LYS A 68 10.17 10.61 -5.84
N TYR A 69 9.16 10.17 -5.09
CA TYR A 69 8.94 8.77 -4.77
C TYR A 69 8.89 7.90 -6.02
N SER A 70 8.03 8.25 -6.99
CA SER A 70 7.92 7.49 -8.25
C SER A 70 9.25 7.41 -9.00
N ASN A 71 9.98 8.54 -9.10
CA ASN A 71 11.29 8.56 -9.74
C ASN A 71 12.32 7.65 -9.05
N ILE A 72 12.36 7.65 -7.71
CA ILE A 72 13.22 6.75 -6.94
C ILE A 72 12.86 5.29 -7.21
N MET A 73 11.56 4.97 -7.19
CA MET A 73 11.11 3.60 -7.46
C MET A 73 11.47 3.14 -8.87
N ILE A 74 11.42 4.01 -9.88
CA ILE A 74 11.86 3.69 -11.24
C ILE A 74 13.36 3.38 -11.27
N VAL A 75 14.19 4.15 -10.57
CA VAL A 75 15.65 3.89 -10.48
C VAL A 75 15.89 2.53 -9.83
N LEU A 76 15.23 2.25 -8.70
CA LEU A 76 15.31 0.96 -8.02
C LEU A 76 14.82 -0.20 -8.91
N SER A 77 13.76 0.01 -9.69
CA SER A 77 13.26 -0.96 -10.66
C SER A 77 14.26 -1.29 -11.76
N VAL A 78 14.94 -0.29 -12.32
CA VAL A 78 15.98 -0.52 -13.34
C VAL A 78 17.12 -1.34 -12.75
N ILE A 79 17.62 -0.94 -11.58
CA ILE A 79 18.70 -1.67 -10.90
C ILE A 79 18.26 -3.10 -10.58
N SER A 80 17.08 -3.28 -9.97
CA SER A 80 16.61 -4.60 -9.56
C SER A 80 16.30 -5.51 -10.74
N LEU A 81 15.84 -4.98 -11.88
CA LEU A 81 15.62 -5.78 -13.09
C LEU A 81 16.92 -6.27 -13.69
N ILE A 82 17.93 -5.39 -13.81
CA ILE A 82 19.25 -5.77 -14.32
C ILE A 82 19.85 -6.85 -13.40
N MET A 83 19.85 -6.62 -12.09
CA MET A 83 20.40 -7.57 -11.13
C MET A 83 19.63 -8.89 -11.13
N TRP A 84 18.30 -8.88 -11.13
CA TRP A 84 17.49 -10.09 -11.18
C TRP A 84 17.76 -10.92 -12.44
N ILE A 85 17.87 -10.28 -13.61
CA ILE A 85 18.19 -11.00 -14.86
C ILE A 85 19.60 -11.60 -14.79
N LEU A 86 20.61 -10.81 -14.41
CA LEU A 86 22.00 -11.27 -14.43
C LEU A 86 22.35 -12.26 -13.31
N CYS A 87 21.80 -12.06 -12.13
CA CYS A 87 22.14 -12.83 -10.92
C CYS A 87 21.21 -14.04 -10.78
N SER A 88 19.89 -13.82 -10.84
CA SER A 88 18.92 -14.85 -10.51
C SER A 88 18.47 -15.72 -11.68
N ILE A 89 18.38 -15.13 -12.88
CA ILE A 89 17.88 -15.85 -14.07
C ILE A 89 19.04 -16.44 -14.87
N LEU A 90 20.01 -15.61 -15.26
CA LEU A 90 21.14 -16.04 -16.09
C LEU A 90 22.32 -16.58 -15.27
N GLN A 91 22.36 -16.29 -13.96
CA GLN A 91 23.41 -16.74 -13.03
C GLN A 91 24.84 -16.39 -13.48
N VAL A 92 24.99 -15.25 -14.18
CA VAL A 92 26.28 -14.76 -14.69
C VAL A 92 27.12 -14.14 -13.57
N ILE A 93 26.45 -13.46 -12.63
CA ILE A 93 27.11 -12.83 -11.48
C ILE A 93 26.88 -13.74 -10.27
N PRO A 94 27.94 -14.29 -9.64
CA PRO A 94 27.80 -15.08 -8.43
C PRO A 94 27.48 -14.19 -7.23
N MET A 95 26.86 -14.78 -6.19
CA MET A 95 26.60 -14.06 -4.94
C MET A 95 27.89 -13.51 -4.35
N THR A 96 27.84 -12.28 -3.84
CA THR A 96 29.02 -11.59 -3.28
C THR A 96 29.20 -11.91 -1.81
N SER A 97 28.11 -12.00 -1.05
CA SER A 97 28.13 -12.35 0.36
C SER A 97 26.77 -12.87 0.84
N MET A 98 26.72 -13.31 2.10
CA MET A 98 25.50 -13.67 2.81
C MET A 98 25.14 -12.55 3.79
N PHE A 99 23.87 -12.15 3.82
CA PHE A 99 23.36 -11.09 4.68
C PHE A 99 22.44 -11.66 5.77
N PRO A 100 22.58 -11.27 7.05
CA PRO A 100 21.67 -11.71 8.11
C PRO A 100 20.21 -11.34 7.82
N TYR A 101 19.30 -12.30 7.96
CA TYR A 101 17.90 -12.19 7.58
C TYR A 101 16.99 -12.56 8.75
N GLU A 102 16.36 -11.56 9.36
CA GLU A 102 15.48 -11.74 10.52
C GLU A 102 13.98 -11.77 10.14
N TRP A 103 13.67 -11.85 8.84
CA TRP A 103 12.29 -11.74 8.36
C TRP A 103 11.58 -13.10 8.23
N HIS A 104 12.35 -14.18 8.08
CA HIS A 104 11.80 -15.54 7.97
C HIS A 104 12.31 -16.40 9.13
N PRO A 105 11.42 -17.09 9.88
CA PRO A 105 11.78 -17.75 11.13
C PRO A 105 12.79 -18.90 10.97
N THR A 106 12.90 -19.46 9.76
CA THR A 106 13.81 -20.59 9.48
C THR A 106 14.97 -20.23 8.57
N GLN A 107 15.07 -18.99 8.10
CA GLN A 107 16.12 -18.58 7.17
C GLN A 107 16.91 -17.44 7.81
N GLU A 108 18.10 -17.76 8.32
CA GLU A 108 18.94 -16.81 9.02
C GLU A 108 19.79 -15.94 8.09
N PHE A 109 20.05 -16.40 6.86
CA PHE A 109 20.87 -15.68 5.90
C PHE A 109 20.28 -15.72 4.48
N ILE A 110 20.46 -14.63 3.74
CA ILE A 110 20.06 -14.48 2.33
C ILE A 110 21.29 -14.13 1.46
N PRO A 111 21.36 -14.64 0.22
CA PRO A 111 22.37 -14.19 -0.75
C PRO A 111 22.20 -12.69 -1.05
N THR A 112 23.32 -11.99 -1.16
CA THR A 112 23.37 -10.60 -1.62
C THR A 112 24.41 -10.40 -2.71
N TYR A 113 24.12 -9.46 -3.59
CA TYR A 113 24.96 -9.10 -4.74
C TYR A 113 25.36 -7.64 -4.57
N TYR A 114 26.61 -7.44 -4.12
CA TYR A 114 27.19 -6.13 -3.78
C TYR A 114 26.37 -5.27 -2.78
N GLY A 115 25.45 -5.87 -2.01
CA GLY A 115 24.57 -5.14 -1.09
C GLY A 115 23.45 -4.32 -1.76
N ILE A 116 23.26 -4.48 -3.07
CA ILE A 116 22.26 -3.72 -3.85
C ILE A 116 21.10 -4.57 -4.38
N TYR A 117 21.22 -5.90 -4.28
CA TYR A 117 20.18 -6.85 -4.65
C TYR A 117 20.24 -8.07 -3.72
N PHE A 118 19.08 -8.61 -3.38
CA PHE A 118 18.92 -9.71 -2.42
C PHE A 118 17.96 -10.77 -2.93
N GLU A 119 18.28 -12.03 -2.65
CA GLU A 119 17.46 -13.19 -3.00
C GLU A 119 16.71 -13.72 -1.77
N THR A 120 15.53 -13.16 -1.50
CA THR A 120 14.80 -13.45 -0.25
C THR A 120 13.74 -14.54 -0.35
N GLN A 121 13.19 -14.79 -1.54
CA GLN A 121 12.08 -15.73 -1.75
C GLN A 121 12.13 -16.36 -3.14
N THR A 122 11.76 -17.64 -3.25
CA THR A 122 11.58 -18.36 -4.52
C THR A 122 10.10 -18.65 -4.80
N VAL A 123 9.79 -18.90 -6.07
CA VAL A 123 8.56 -19.55 -6.52
C VAL A 123 8.98 -20.72 -7.41
N GLY A 124 8.86 -21.95 -6.88
CA GLY A 124 9.50 -23.11 -7.50
C GLY A 124 11.02 -22.94 -7.53
N ALA A 125 11.62 -23.11 -8.71
CA ALA A 125 13.07 -22.97 -8.91
C ALA A 125 13.53 -21.53 -9.22
N ILE A 126 12.61 -20.55 -9.29
CA ILE A 126 12.94 -19.19 -9.72
C ILE A 126 12.93 -18.24 -8.52
N TRP A 127 13.99 -17.47 -8.35
CA TRP A 127 14.02 -16.37 -7.37
C TRP A 127 13.09 -15.24 -7.79
N ARG A 128 12.35 -14.70 -6.84
CA ARG A 128 11.50 -13.52 -7.04
C ARG A 128 12.38 -12.28 -7.10
N ASN A 129 12.03 -11.31 -7.95
CA ASN A 129 12.63 -9.99 -7.86
C ASN A 129 12.12 -9.28 -6.60
N THR A 130 12.94 -9.22 -5.55
CA THR A 130 12.62 -8.51 -4.29
C THR A 130 13.43 -7.22 -4.12
N GLY A 131 14.39 -6.95 -5.01
CA GLY A 131 15.21 -5.75 -4.99
C GLY A 131 15.98 -5.62 -3.68
N ILE A 132 15.75 -4.50 -2.99
CA ILE A 132 16.31 -4.21 -1.65
C ILE A 132 15.29 -4.47 -0.51
N PHE A 133 14.14 -5.07 -0.83
CA PHE A 133 13.08 -5.31 0.13
C PHE A 133 13.18 -6.74 0.67
N ASN A 134 12.70 -6.89 1.90
CA ASN A 134 12.63 -8.15 2.63
C ASN A 134 11.75 -9.21 1.95
N GLU A 135 10.68 -8.83 1.25
CA GLU A 135 9.80 -9.78 0.58
C GLU A 135 9.15 -9.23 -0.69
N GLY A 136 8.74 -10.15 -1.59
CA GLY A 136 8.07 -9.80 -2.83
C GLY A 136 6.82 -8.94 -2.64
N PRO A 137 5.89 -9.27 -1.72
CA PRO A 137 4.68 -8.45 -1.49
C PRO A 137 4.97 -7.01 -1.06
N MET A 138 5.99 -6.78 -0.23
CA MET A 138 6.38 -5.43 0.20
C MET A 138 6.98 -4.62 -0.95
N TYR A 139 7.86 -5.23 -1.76
CA TYR A 139 8.37 -4.55 -2.95
C TYR A 139 7.24 -4.24 -3.94
N ASN A 140 6.36 -5.22 -4.16
CA ASN A 140 5.23 -5.05 -5.05
C ASN A 140 4.30 -3.90 -4.63
N MET A 141 4.02 -3.73 -3.34
CA MET A 141 3.20 -2.62 -2.83
C MET A 141 3.76 -1.27 -3.27
N VAL A 142 5.07 -1.04 -3.08
CA VAL A 142 5.68 0.25 -3.45
C VAL A 142 5.72 0.44 -4.97
N LEU A 143 5.98 -0.62 -5.75
CA LEU A 143 5.96 -0.56 -7.21
C LEU A 143 4.57 -0.23 -7.77
N CYS A 144 3.51 -0.88 -7.27
CA CYS A 144 2.14 -0.60 -7.67
C CYS A 144 1.74 0.85 -7.38
N MET A 145 2.23 1.42 -6.28
CA MET A 145 2.00 2.84 -5.98
C MET A 145 2.78 3.79 -6.88
N ALA A 146 4.02 3.46 -7.24
CA ALA A 146 4.75 4.25 -8.23
C ALA A 146 4.04 4.22 -9.59
N LEU A 147 3.56 3.03 -10.01
CA LEU A 147 2.82 2.85 -11.25
C LEU A 147 1.53 3.67 -11.28
N THR A 148 0.75 3.67 -10.19
CA THR A 148 -0.48 4.47 -10.13
C THR A 148 -0.22 5.97 -10.14
N ILE A 149 0.85 6.43 -9.49
CA ILE A 149 1.27 7.84 -9.57
C ILE A 149 1.63 8.23 -11.02
N GLU A 150 2.39 7.40 -11.74
CA GLU A 150 2.72 7.65 -13.16
C GLU A 150 1.48 7.59 -14.07
N CYS A 151 0.53 6.72 -13.75
CA CYS A 151 -0.67 6.50 -14.56
C CYS A 151 -1.77 7.56 -14.35
N PHE A 152 -1.96 8.03 -13.11
CA PHE A 152 -3.08 8.91 -12.74
C PHE A 152 -2.67 10.34 -12.43
N ILE A 153 -1.51 10.57 -11.80
CA ILE A 153 -1.16 11.86 -11.20
C ILE A 153 -0.18 12.66 -12.06
N ARG A 154 0.74 11.98 -12.75
CA ARG A 154 1.70 12.67 -13.63
C ARG A 154 0.96 13.46 -14.73
N PRO A 155 1.33 14.74 -14.94
CA PRO A 155 0.76 15.52 -16.03
C PRO A 155 1.15 14.96 -17.40
N ILE A 156 2.41 14.54 -17.55
CA ILE A 156 2.95 13.93 -18.76
C ILE A 156 3.32 12.48 -18.44
N LYS A 157 2.68 11.54 -19.15
CA LYS A 157 2.85 10.11 -18.92
C LYS A 157 3.99 9.58 -19.76
N SER A 158 5.05 9.07 -19.11
CA SER A 158 6.14 8.39 -19.81
C SER A 158 5.82 6.91 -19.98
N LYS A 159 5.66 6.47 -21.23
CA LYS A 159 5.45 5.05 -21.57
C LYS A 159 6.61 4.18 -21.09
N VAL A 160 7.83 4.69 -21.16
CA VAL A 160 9.05 3.99 -20.73
C VAL A 160 9.01 3.72 -19.23
N LYS A 161 8.72 4.75 -18.41
CA LYS A 161 8.61 4.61 -16.95
C LYS A 161 7.53 3.61 -16.54
N ILE A 162 6.37 3.70 -17.19
CA ILE A 162 5.25 2.77 -16.97
C ILE A 162 5.66 1.33 -17.33
N CYS A 163 6.33 1.13 -18.47
CA CYS A 163 6.79 -0.18 -18.91
C CYS A 163 7.78 -0.81 -17.92
N ILE A 164 8.79 -0.05 -17.48
CA ILE A 164 9.77 -0.49 -16.48
C ILE A 164 9.06 -0.97 -15.21
N LEU A 165 8.11 -0.18 -14.69
CA LEU A 165 7.36 -0.53 -13.49
C LEU A 165 6.51 -1.79 -13.68
N ILE A 166 5.83 -1.94 -14.83
CA ILE A 166 5.02 -3.13 -15.15
C ILE A 166 5.91 -4.38 -15.20
N ILE A 167 7.02 -4.34 -15.93
CA ILE A 167 7.95 -5.49 -16.03
C ILE A 167 8.51 -5.84 -14.64
N THR A 168 8.84 -4.83 -13.84
CA THR A 168 9.33 -5.05 -12.48
C THR A 168 8.27 -5.70 -11.60
N ILE A 169 7.02 -5.23 -11.63
CA ILE A 169 5.90 -5.85 -10.91
C ILE A 169 5.73 -7.31 -11.33
N ILE A 170 5.80 -7.61 -12.62
CA ILE A 170 5.70 -8.99 -13.13
C ILE A 170 6.84 -9.84 -12.54
N SER A 171 8.08 -9.33 -12.54
CA SER A 171 9.25 -10.04 -12.01
C SER A 171 9.22 -10.31 -10.49
N THR A 172 8.36 -9.61 -9.73
CA THR A 172 8.14 -9.96 -8.30
C THR A 172 7.45 -11.31 -8.14
N LEU A 173 6.78 -11.82 -9.19
CA LEU A 173 6.01 -13.06 -9.18
C LEU A 173 4.99 -13.12 -8.03
N THR A 174 4.41 -11.98 -7.65
CA THR A 174 3.40 -11.89 -6.58
C THR A 174 1.99 -11.94 -7.14
N THR A 175 1.10 -12.73 -6.52
CA THR A 175 -0.31 -12.80 -6.92
C THR A 175 -0.98 -11.43 -6.82
N THR A 176 -0.68 -10.66 -5.75
CA THR A 176 -1.18 -9.30 -5.56
C THR A 176 -0.75 -8.37 -6.71
N GLY A 177 0.51 -8.44 -7.16
CA GLY A 177 1.00 -7.65 -8.28
C GLY A 177 0.31 -7.96 -9.59
N GLN A 178 0.15 -9.25 -9.91
CA GLN A 178 -0.52 -9.64 -11.16
C GLN A 178 -2.00 -9.23 -11.16
N LEU A 179 -2.72 -9.47 -10.07
CA LEU A 179 -4.11 -9.04 -9.95
C LEU A 179 -4.24 -7.51 -10.04
N PHE A 180 -3.32 -6.77 -9.43
CA PHE A 180 -3.28 -5.32 -9.51
C PHE A 180 -3.08 -4.82 -10.96
N LEU A 181 -2.16 -5.42 -11.71
CA LEU A 181 -1.94 -5.09 -13.12
C LEU A 181 -3.16 -5.40 -13.97
N LEU A 182 -3.83 -6.54 -13.74
CA LEU A 182 -5.06 -6.89 -14.45
C LEU A 182 -6.18 -5.88 -14.19
N LEU A 183 -6.38 -5.49 -12.92
CA LEU A 183 -7.37 -4.47 -12.54
C LEU A 183 -7.06 -3.11 -13.17
N LEU A 184 -5.79 -2.68 -13.10
CA LEU A 184 -5.37 -1.39 -13.66
C LEU A 184 -5.45 -1.37 -15.18
N GLY A 185 -5.01 -2.45 -15.85
CA GLY A 185 -5.11 -2.64 -17.29
C GLY A 185 -6.57 -2.66 -17.74
N GLY A 186 -7.41 -3.43 -17.06
CA GLY A 186 -8.86 -3.49 -17.28
C GLY A 186 -9.53 -2.12 -17.16
N TYR A 187 -9.15 -1.32 -16.15
CA TYR A 187 -9.64 0.05 -15.99
C TYR A 187 -9.25 0.95 -17.19
N PHE A 188 -7.99 0.91 -17.63
CA PHE A 188 -7.56 1.73 -18.77
C PHE A 188 -8.15 1.29 -20.10
N LEU A 189 -8.35 -0.01 -20.29
CA LEU A 189 -9.10 -0.55 -21.42
C LEU A 189 -10.54 -0.05 -21.39
N TYR A 190 -11.25 -0.24 -20.28
CA TYR A 190 -12.62 0.23 -20.07
C TYR A 190 -12.80 1.72 -20.35
N LYS A 191 -11.82 2.55 -19.98
CA LYS A 191 -11.84 4.00 -20.26
C LYS A 191 -11.71 4.34 -21.75
N ARG A 192 -11.05 3.49 -22.55
CA ARG A 192 -10.87 3.68 -24.00
C ARG A 192 -12.01 3.09 -24.83
N MET A 193 -12.87 2.28 -24.23
CA MET A 193 -13.97 1.62 -24.94
C MET A 193 -15.06 2.61 -25.34
N SER A 194 -15.69 2.36 -26.49
CA SER A 194 -16.90 3.08 -26.90
C SER A 194 -18.08 2.74 -25.99
N ASN A 195 -19.09 3.61 -25.92
CA ASN A 195 -20.29 3.39 -25.09
C ASN A 195 -20.99 2.07 -25.40
N LYS A 196 -21.05 1.67 -26.68
CA LYS A 196 -21.63 0.38 -27.10
C LYS A 196 -20.84 -0.81 -26.55
N LEU A 197 -19.52 -0.77 -26.67
CA LEU A 197 -18.64 -1.81 -26.16
C LEU A 197 -18.67 -1.85 -24.62
N ARG A 198 -18.82 -0.69 -23.97
CA ARG A 198 -18.96 -0.57 -22.52
C ARG A 198 -20.23 -1.24 -22.01
N MET A 199 -21.36 -1.01 -22.68
CA MET A 199 -22.63 -1.67 -22.38
C MET A 199 -22.54 -3.19 -22.59
N PHE A 200 -21.91 -3.62 -23.69
CA PHE A 200 -21.66 -5.04 -23.97
C PHE A 200 -20.81 -5.69 -22.86
N PHE A 201 -19.72 -5.03 -22.45
CA PHE A 201 -18.90 -5.52 -21.33
C PHE A 201 -19.66 -5.52 -20.00
N LEU A 202 -20.56 -4.58 -19.73
CA LEU A 202 -21.39 -4.60 -18.52
C LEU A 202 -22.36 -5.80 -18.51
N ILE A 203 -22.91 -6.18 -19.67
CA ILE A 203 -23.78 -7.35 -19.81
C ILE A 203 -22.99 -8.65 -19.65
N ILE A 204 -21.76 -8.70 -20.17
CA ILE A 204 -20.87 -9.87 -20.05
C ILE A 204 -20.11 -9.90 -18.72
N MET A 205 -20.04 -8.78 -18.00
CA MET A 205 -19.29 -8.66 -16.75
C MET A 205 -19.62 -9.74 -15.72
N PRO A 206 -20.89 -10.12 -15.48
CA PRO A 206 -21.21 -11.21 -14.55
C PRO A 206 -20.60 -12.55 -14.99
N PHE A 207 -20.60 -12.84 -16.29
CA PHE A 207 -19.98 -14.03 -16.85
C PHE A 207 -18.45 -13.97 -16.76
N CYS A 208 -17.83 -12.84 -17.14
CA CYS A 208 -16.39 -12.64 -16.94
C CYS A 208 -15.98 -12.71 -15.47
N LEU A 209 -16.80 -12.20 -14.56
CA LEU A 209 -16.58 -12.27 -13.12
C LEU A 209 -16.69 -13.72 -12.64
N TYR A 210 -17.67 -14.47 -13.11
CA TYR A 210 -17.80 -15.90 -12.82
C TYR A 210 -16.58 -16.70 -13.32
N VAL A 211 -16.16 -16.50 -14.57
CA VAL A 211 -14.96 -17.12 -15.14
C VAL A 211 -13.70 -16.69 -14.37
N PHE A 212 -13.60 -15.41 -13.99
CA PHE A 212 -12.50 -14.92 -13.15
C PHE A 212 -12.50 -15.57 -11.77
N LEU A 213 -13.65 -15.71 -11.12
CA LEU A 213 -13.79 -16.42 -9.84
C LEU A 213 -13.43 -17.89 -9.97
N LEU A 214 -13.78 -18.54 -11.09
CA LEU A 214 -13.35 -19.90 -11.40
C LEU A 214 -11.83 -19.95 -11.55
N ILE A 215 -11.21 -19.05 -12.32
CA ILE A 215 -9.75 -18.97 -12.47
C ILE A 215 -9.08 -18.74 -11.11
N VAL A 216 -9.59 -17.82 -10.29
CA VAL A 216 -9.09 -17.57 -8.94
C VAL A 216 -9.22 -18.84 -8.09
N TYR A 217 -10.35 -19.53 -8.15
CA TYR A 217 -10.56 -20.80 -7.47
C TYR A 217 -9.57 -21.88 -7.94
N THR A 218 -9.36 -22.04 -9.25
CA THR A 218 -8.38 -22.99 -9.80
C THR A 218 -6.95 -22.61 -9.43
N VAL A 219 -6.61 -21.32 -9.43
CA VAL A 219 -5.29 -20.83 -9.00
C VAL A 219 -5.09 -21.05 -7.50
N MET A 220 -6.14 -20.87 -6.69
CA MET A 220 -6.09 -21.16 -5.26
C MET A 220 -5.92 -22.66 -5.03
N ASN A 221 -6.65 -23.52 -5.74
CA ASN A 221 -6.51 -24.98 -5.64
C ASN A 221 -5.15 -25.46 -6.15
N ASN A 222 -4.66 -24.97 -7.28
CA ASN A 222 -3.32 -25.27 -7.76
C ASN A 222 -2.24 -24.80 -6.76
N LYS A 223 -2.47 -23.66 -6.09
CA LYS A 223 -1.58 -23.16 -5.04
C LYS A 223 -1.64 -24.01 -3.78
N ILE A 224 -2.79 -24.62 -3.47
CA ILE A 224 -2.96 -25.59 -2.39
C ILE A 224 -2.21 -26.88 -2.75
N GLU A 225 -2.45 -27.44 -3.94
CA GLU A 225 -1.85 -28.69 -4.44
C GLU A 225 -0.33 -28.63 -4.65
N THR A 226 0.23 -27.46 -4.99
CA THR A 226 1.69 -27.26 -5.17
C THR A 226 2.45 -26.93 -3.88
N GLY A 227 1.86 -27.20 -2.71
CA GLY A 227 2.50 -27.02 -1.39
C GLY A 227 2.27 -25.65 -0.74
N GLY A 228 1.38 -24.81 -1.28
CA GLY A 228 0.98 -23.52 -0.71
C GLY A 228 -0.24 -23.58 0.20
N GLU A 229 -0.79 -24.76 0.47
CA GLU A 229 -1.92 -25.00 1.38
C GLU A 229 -1.67 -24.38 2.77
N GLY A 230 -0.46 -24.56 3.30
CA GLY A 230 -0.05 -23.94 4.57
C GLY A 230 -0.09 -22.41 4.54
N SER A 231 0.25 -21.77 3.42
CA SER A 231 0.29 -20.29 3.30
C SER A 231 -1.11 -19.69 3.16
N VAL A 232 -1.99 -20.32 2.39
CA VAL A 232 -3.38 -19.85 2.20
C VAL A 232 -4.19 -20.07 3.47
N ASN A 233 -4.09 -21.27 4.08
CA ASN A 233 -4.79 -21.59 5.32
C ASN A 233 -4.26 -20.75 6.49
N ALA A 234 -2.96 -20.49 6.56
CA ALA A 234 -2.40 -19.56 7.54
C ALA A 234 -2.99 -18.16 7.40
N ARG A 235 -3.08 -17.62 6.19
CA ARG A 235 -3.63 -16.27 5.96
C ARG A 235 -5.12 -16.15 6.27
N ASN A 236 -5.91 -17.16 5.92
CA ASN A 236 -7.34 -17.19 6.27
C ASN A 236 -7.54 -17.30 7.79
N TRP A 237 -6.77 -18.17 8.44
CA TRP A 237 -6.77 -18.28 9.89
C TRP A 237 -6.36 -16.97 10.56
N ASP A 238 -5.27 -16.32 10.10
CA ASP A 238 -4.83 -15.02 10.60
C ASP A 238 -5.92 -13.95 10.51
N ILE A 239 -6.63 -13.88 9.37
CA ILE A 239 -7.74 -12.93 9.16
C ILE A 239 -8.86 -13.22 10.17
N GLN A 240 -9.26 -14.47 10.30
CA GLN A 240 -10.32 -14.89 11.22
C GLN A 240 -9.95 -14.52 12.66
N GLN A 241 -8.73 -14.81 13.08
CA GLN A 241 -8.26 -14.47 14.44
C GLN A 241 -8.21 -12.96 14.68
N CYS A 242 -7.78 -12.17 13.68
CA CYS A 242 -7.84 -10.71 13.79
C CYS A 242 -9.27 -10.19 13.97
N ILE A 243 -10.25 -10.80 13.29
CA ILE A 243 -11.66 -10.44 13.41
C ILE A 243 -12.20 -10.85 14.77
N GLU A 244 -11.97 -12.08 15.21
CA GLU A 244 -12.45 -12.60 16.50
C GLU A 244 -11.93 -11.76 17.67
N ILE A 245 -10.62 -11.53 17.75
CA ILE A 245 -10.02 -10.66 18.78
C ILE A 245 -10.53 -9.21 18.67
N GLY A 246 -10.71 -8.72 17.45
CA GLY A 246 -11.28 -7.39 17.23
C GLY A 246 -12.74 -7.29 17.70
N LEU A 247 -13.53 -8.36 17.59
CA LEU A 247 -14.91 -8.42 18.08
C LEU A 247 -14.99 -8.58 19.60
N GLU A 248 -13.99 -9.21 20.23
CA GLU A 248 -13.85 -9.24 21.69
C GLU A 248 -13.50 -7.86 22.27
N HIS A 249 -12.73 -7.05 21.52
CA HIS A 249 -12.31 -5.70 21.91
C HIS A 249 -12.70 -4.63 20.87
N PRO A 250 -14.01 -4.43 20.59
CA PRO A 250 -14.47 -3.71 19.40
C PRO A 250 -14.19 -2.21 19.39
N ILE A 251 -14.10 -1.56 20.56
CA ILE A 251 -13.95 -0.10 20.61
C ILE A 251 -12.48 0.29 20.41
N MET A 252 -11.58 -0.24 21.24
CA MET A 252 -10.18 0.18 21.33
C MET A 252 -9.16 -0.89 20.88
N GLY A 253 -9.61 -2.11 20.60
CA GLY A 253 -8.74 -3.24 20.29
C GLY A 253 -7.83 -3.63 21.46
N ILE A 254 -6.80 -4.41 21.14
CA ILE A 254 -5.80 -4.92 22.11
C ILE A 254 -4.54 -4.05 22.23
N GLY A 255 -4.53 -2.86 21.64
CA GLY A 255 -3.39 -1.94 21.59
C GLY A 255 -2.66 -1.93 20.26
N MET A 256 -2.34 -0.73 19.76
CA MET A 256 -1.69 -0.52 18.46
C MET A 256 -0.27 -1.10 18.37
N ILE A 257 0.44 -1.18 19.49
CA ILE A 257 1.80 -1.71 19.59
C ILE A 257 1.83 -2.67 20.78
N THR A 258 2.31 -3.89 20.56
CA THR A 258 2.35 -4.95 21.57
C THR A 258 3.70 -5.64 21.50
N GLU A 259 4.14 -6.22 22.62
CA GLU A 259 5.43 -6.92 22.71
C GLU A 259 5.43 -8.22 21.91
N LYS A 260 4.37 -9.00 22.07
CA LYS A 260 4.16 -10.25 21.39
C LYS A 260 2.91 -10.16 20.54
N LYS A 261 2.88 -10.95 19.47
CA LYS A 261 1.64 -11.18 18.75
C LYS A 261 0.70 -11.99 19.66
N PRO A 262 -0.63 -11.78 19.57
CA PRO A 262 -1.56 -12.59 20.33
C PRO A 262 -1.34 -14.06 19.96
N HIS A 263 -1.38 -14.92 20.98
CA HIS A 263 -1.29 -16.36 20.81
C HIS A 263 -2.69 -16.93 20.96
N VAL A 264 -3.15 -17.68 19.95
CA VAL A 264 -4.41 -18.40 20.02
C VAL A 264 -4.14 -19.86 19.69
N LEU A 265 -4.62 -20.76 20.57
CA LEU A 265 -4.40 -22.21 20.44
C LEU A 265 -2.90 -22.60 20.31
N GLY A 266 -2.03 -21.92 21.06
CA GLY A 266 -0.58 -22.19 21.04
C GLY A 266 0.16 -21.68 19.80
N ARG A 267 -0.51 -20.95 18.90
CA ARG A 267 0.07 -20.37 17.69
C ARG A 267 0.02 -18.84 17.72
N GLU A 268 1.12 -18.19 17.35
CA GLU A 268 1.14 -16.74 17.11
C GLU A 268 0.27 -16.37 15.91
N VAL A 269 -0.64 -15.42 16.09
CA VAL A 269 -1.44 -14.86 15.00
C VAL A 269 -0.53 -14.10 14.04
N GLY A 270 -0.48 -14.51 12.77
CA GLY A 270 0.25 -13.81 11.73
C GLY A 270 -0.47 -12.53 11.30
N PHE A 271 0.30 -11.53 10.84
CA PHE A 271 -0.27 -10.30 10.28
C PHE A 271 -0.30 -10.40 8.78
N SER A 272 -1.37 -10.99 8.29
CA SER A 272 -1.54 -11.26 6.86
C SER A 272 -2.07 -10.07 6.07
N ASN A 273 -2.64 -9.05 6.70
CA ASN A 273 -3.15 -7.84 6.03
C ASN A 273 -3.18 -6.65 6.99
N SER A 274 -3.26 -5.43 6.47
CA SER A 274 -3.28 -4.25 7.35
C SER A 274 -4.65 -3.95 7.95
N PHE A 275 -5.71 -4.15 7.18
CA PHE A 275 -7.06 -3.69 7.56
C PHE A 275 -7.58 -4.39 8.83
N PHE A 276 -7.60 -5.72 8.83
CA PHE A 276 -8.05 -6.49 9.98
C PHE A 276 -7.09 -6.39 11.16
N VAL A 277 -5.80 -6.17 10.92
CA VAL A 277 -4.83 -5.91 12.00
C VAL A 277 -5.09 -4.56 12.67
N VAL A 278 -5.45 -3.52 11.92
CA VAL A 278 -5.87 -2.23 12.51
C VAL A 278 -7.13 -2.40 13.34
N PHE A 279 -8.11 -3.16 12.86
CA PHE A 279 -9.33 -3.45 13.61
C PHE A 279 -9.03 -4.22 14.90
N MET A 280 -8.27 -5.30 14.82
CA MET A 280 -7.83 -6.08 15.99
C MET A 280 -7.10 -5.22 17.02
N ARG A 281 -6.14 -4.40 16.57
CA ARG A 281 -5.24 -3.66 17.46
C ARG A 281 -5.80 -2.35 18.00
N GLY A 282 -6.57 -1.63 17.20
CA GLY A 282 -7.06 -0.30 17.55
C GLY A 282 -8.57 -0.17 17.59
N GLY A 283 -9.29 -1.28 17.40
CA GLY A 283 -10.75 -1.32 17.36
C GLY A 283 -11.33 -0.46 16.25
N ILE A 284 -12.62 -0.19 16.36
CA ILE A 284 -13.35 0.74 15.50
C ILE A 284 -12.74 2.15 15.62
N TYR A 285 -12.27 2.55 16.81
CA TYR A 285 -11.74 3.89 17.05
C TYR A 285 -10.61 4.24 16.08
N VAL A 286 -9.57 3.40 16.00
CA VAL A 286 -8.45 3.63 15.07
C VAL A 286 -8.84 3.25 13.63
N SER A 287 -9.70 2.24 13.44
CA SER A 287 -10.16 1.85 12.10
C SER A 287 -10.86 2.99 11.37
N VAL A 288 -11.65 3.81 12.07
CA VAL A 288 -12.30 4.99 11.51
C VAL A 288 -11.28 6.01 10.98
N LEU A 289 -10.15 6.20 11.66
CA LEU A 289 -9.08 7.08 11.17
C LEU A 289 -8.49 6.57 9.85
N TYR A 290 -8.16 5.28 9.77
CA TYR A 290 -7.60 4.67 8.56
C TYR A 290 -8.61 4.67 7.41
N LEU A 291 -9.84 4.21 7.65
CA LEU A 291 -10.90 4.20 6.65
C LEU A 291 -11.29 5.61 6.21
N GLY A 292 -11.37 6.54 7.17
CA GLY A 292 -11.61 7.96 6.91
C GLY A 292 -10.58 8.53 5.94
N ALA A 293 -9.30 8.37 6.26
CA ALA A 293 -8.20 8.91 5.48
C ALA A 293 -8.02 8.22 4.12
N LEU A 294 -8.07 6.89 4.07
CA LEU A 294 -7.70 6.11 2.88
C LEU A 294 -8.87 5.84 1.93
N LEU A 295 -10.10 5.80 2.43
CA LEU A 295 -11.27 5.41 1.64
C LEU A 295 -12.35 6.51 1.57
N PHE A 296 -12.87 6.94 2.72
CA PHE A 296 -14.07 7.81 2.75
C PHE A 296 -13.78 9.23 2.26
N ILE A 297 -12.73 9.90 2.76
CA ILE A 297 -12.38 11.25 2.27
C ILE A 297 -12.10 11.23 0.76
N PRO A 298 -11.27 10.31 0.22
CA PRO A 298 -11.10 10.17 -1.23
C PRO A 298 -12.39 9.93 -2.00
N PHE A 299 -13.25 9.03 -1.51
CA PHE A 299 -14.52 8.71 -2.15
C PHE A 299 -15.44 9.94 -2.26
N PHE A 300 -15.66 10.65 -1.15
CA PHE A 300 -16.49 11.85 -1.15
C PHE A 300 -15.88 12.96 -2.02
N TYR A 301 -14.55 13.09 -2.01
CA TYR A 301 -13.86 14.07 -2.85
C TYR A 301 -14.08 13.77 -4.34
N CYS A 302 -13.96 12.50 -4.75
CA CYS A 302 -14.30 12.05 -6.10
C CYS A 302 -15.75 12.35 -6.46
N GLN A 303 -16.69 12.11 -5.56
CA GLN A 303 -18.10 12.39 -5.83
C GLN A 303 -18.35 13.87 -6.06
N LYS A 304 -17.76 14.73 -5.21
CA LYS A 304 -17.92 16.18 -5.24
C LYS A 304 -17.24 16.84 -6.44
N TYR A 305 -16.02 16.43 -6.77
CA TYR A 305 -15.18 17.10 -7.78
C TYR A 305 -15.00 16.34 -9.07
N LYS A 306 -15.50 15.10 -9.14
CA LYS A 306 -15.33 14.18 -10.27
C LYS A 306 -13.87 13.94 -10.66
N ASP A 307 -12.94 14.17 -9.72
CA ASP A 307 -11.51 13.88 -9.89
C ASP A 307 -11.27 12.39 -9.65
N ILE A 308 -11.34 11.61 -10.73
CA ILE A 308 -11.12 10.17 -10.69
C ILE A 308 -9.62 9.83 -10.52
N ASN A 309 -8.71 10.76 -10.82
CA ASN A 309 -7.28 10.46 -10.80
C ASN A 309 -6.78 10.32 -9.36
N TRP A 310 -7.01 11.33 -8.52
CA TRP A 310 -6.55 11.29 -7.13
C TRP A 310 -7.21 10.17 -6.33
N GLY A 311 -8.55 10.07 -6.36
CA GLY A 311 -9.22 9.00 -5.63
C GLY A 311 -9.01 7.62 -6.24
N GLY A 312 -8.70 7.52 -7.53
CA GLY A 312 -8.23 6.28 -8.15
C GLY A 312 -6.93 5.78 -7.52
N VAL A 313 -5.95 6.67 -7.31
CA VAL A 313 -4.71 6.32 -6.60
C VAL A 313 -4.98 5.92 -5.15
N MET A 314 -5.80 6.68 -4.43
CA MET A 314 -6.15 6.38 -3.03
C MET A 314 -6.89 5.04 -2.91
N PHE A 315 -7.80 4.75 -3.84
CA PHE A 315 -8.51 3.47 -3.89
C PHE A 315 -7.56 2.31 -4.21
N CYS A 316 -6.65 2.47 -5.18
CA CYS A 316 -5.60 1.50 -5.44
C CYS A 316 -4.71 1.24 -4.23
N PHE A 317 -4.32 2.30 -3.50
CA PHE A 317 -3.57 2.16 -2.25
C PHE A 317 -4.36 1.38 -1.21
N PHE A 318 -5.64 1.70 -1.03
CA PHE A 318 -6.53 1.02 -0.09
C PHE A 318 -6.67 -0.48 -0.40
N LEU A 319 -6.83 -0.86 -1.66
CA LEU A 319 -6.87 -2.28 -2.07
C LEU A 319 -5.59 -3.02 -1.69
N ILE A 320 -4.42 -2.42 -1.95
CA ILE A 320 -3.14 -3.04 -1.61
C ILE A 320 -2.95 -3.11 -0.09
N PHE A 321 -3.36 -2.06 0.64
CA PHE A 321 -3.33 -2.00 2.10
C PHE A 321 -4.16 -3.14 2.73
N CYS A 322 -5.33 -3.45 2.15
CA CYS A 322 -6.16 -4.58 2.58
C CYS A 322 -5.54 -5.96 2.33
N ILE A 323 -4.49 -6.05 1.49
CA ILE A 323 -3.84 -7.33 1.13
C ILE A 323 -2.43 -7.42 1.69
N THR A 324 -1.75 -6.31 1.97
CA THR A 324 -0.33 -6.27 2.33
C THR A 324 -0.14 -5.67 3.70
N MET A 325 0.72 -6.27 4.52
CA MET A 325 0.96 -5.86 5.89
C MET A 325 1.83 -4.58 5.95
N SER A 326 1.20 -3.44 6.25
CA SER A 326 1.81 -2.10 6.17
C SER A 326 1.23 -1.06 7.16
N PHE A 327 0.34 -1.44 8.09
CA PHE A 327 -0.45 -0.46 8.86
C PHE A 327 0.36 0.60 9.64
N MET A 328 1.53 0.28 10.20
CA MET A 328 2.39 1.22 10.95
C MET A 328 3.60 1.71 10.17
N LYS A 329 3.61 1.53 8.85
CA LYS A 329 4.73 1.99 8.02
C LYS A 329 4.54 3.46 7.66
N PHE A 330 5.65 4.20 7.62
CA PHE A 330 5.63 5.62 7.23
C PHE A 330 5.03 5.85 5.84
N PHE A 331 5.17 4.87 4.95
CA PHE A 331 4.51 4.91 3.65
C PHE A 331 2.99 4.98 3.78
N THR A 332 2.39 4.19 4.68
CA THR A 332 0.96 4.25 4.98
C THR A 332 0.56 5.57 5.61
N PHE A 333 1.35 6.10 6.55
CA PHE A 333 1.09 7.41 7.12
C PHE A 333 1.17 8.55 6.09
N LEU A 334 2.03 8.45 5.08
CA LEU A 334 2.08 9.42 3.99
C LEU A 334 0.75 9.44 3.21
N PHE A 335 0.18 8.27 2.90
CA PHE A 335 -1.12 8.19 2.22
C PHE A 335 -2.28 8.61 3.12
N MET A 336 -2.25 8.27 4.41
CA MET A 336 -3.24 8.78 5.37
C MET A 336 -3.18 10.31 5.46
N ALA A 337 -1.99 10.89 5.61
CA ALA A 337 -1.79 12.34 5.58
C ALA A 337 -2.28 12.96 4.27
N TRP A 338 -2.10 12.27 3.14
CA TRP A 338 -2.60 12.72 1.84
C TRP A 338 -4.13 12.83 1.82
N GLY A 339 -4.81 11.80 2.33
CA GLY A 339 -6.26 11.83 2.55
C GLY A 339 -6.69 12.95 3.50
N LEU A 340 -6.11 13.01 4.71
CA LEU A 340 -6.47 13.97 5.75
C LEU A 340 -6.21 15.43 5.34
N SER A 341 -5.20 15.71 4.50
CA SER A 341 -4.96 17.06 3.96
C SER A 341 -6.07 17.54 2.99
N ASN A 342 -7.04 16.67 2.67
CA ASN A 342 -8.25 16.97 1.90
C ASN A 342 -9.53 16.87 2.73
N ILE A 343 -9.44 16.79 4.06
CA ILE A 343 -10.61 16.73 4.95
C ILE A 343 -11.54 17.94 4.81
N ASP A 344 -11.00 19.10 4.45
CA ASP A 344 -11.76 20.32 4.21
C ASP A 344 -12.53 20.30 2.88
N MET A 345 -12.35 19.24 2.09
CA MET A 345 -13.05 18.98 0.84
C MET A 345 -12.99 20.18 -0.10
N LYS A 346 -11.82 20.82 -0.20
CA LYS A 346 -11.56 21.92 -1.14
C LYS A 346 -10.85 21.42 -2.39
N ARG A 347 -11.38 21.83 -3.56
CA ARG A 347 -10.80 21.53 -4.87
C ARG A 347 -9.41 22.14 -5.01
N TRP A 348 -8.52 21.39 -5.61
CA TRP A 348 -7.19 21.83 -6.01
C TRP A 348 -7.00 21.33 -7.44
N ASN A 349 -6.84 22.27 -8.38
CA ASN A 349 -7.00 21.99 -9.81
C ASN A 349 -5.68 21.49 -10.39
N ILE A 350 -5.58 20.19 -10.71
CA ILE A 350 -4.37 19.56 -11.25
C ILE A 350 -3.94 20.19 -12.59
N TYR A 351 -4.89 20.77 -13.34
CA TYR A 351 -4.66 21.38 -14.65
C TYR A 351 -4.07 22.80 -14.61
N ASP A 352 -4.01 23.45 -13.45
CA ASP A 352 -3.31 24.75 -13.31
C ASP A 352 -1.78 24.60 -13.40
N CYS A 353 -1.26 23.36 -13.44
CA CYS A 353 0.16 23.07 -13.64
C CYS A 353 0.62 23.15 -15.11
N VAL A 354 -0.28 23.17 -16.09
CA VAL A 354 0.10 23.17 -17.52
C VAL A 354 0.34 24.58 -18.06
N SER A 355 -0.11 25.63 -17.37
CA SER A 355 0.11 27.01 -17.82
C SER A 355 1.49 27.59 -17.50
N LYS A 356 2.44 26.77 -17.01
CA LYS A 356 3.79 27.22 -16.60
C LYS A 356 4.95 26.33 -17.06
N TYR A 357 4.74 25.50 -18.09
CA TYR A 357 5.83 24.79 -18.76
C TYR A 357 5.72 24.97 -20.26
#